data_AF-A0A1E3EPN3-F1
#
_entry.id   AF-A0A1E3EPN3-F1
#
_cell.length_a   1.000
_cell.length_b   1.000
_cell.length_c   1.000
_cell.angle_alpha   90.00
_cell.angle_beta   90.00
_cell.angle_gamma   90.00
#
_symmetry.space_group_name_H-M   'P 1'
#
loop_
_entity.id
_entity.type
_entity.pdbx_description
1 polymer ?
#
loop_
_entity_poly.entity_id
_entity_poly.type
_entity_poly.pdbx_seq_one_letter_code
_entity_poly.pdbx_strand_id
1 'polypeptide(L)' 'MKTDKAIWYVSFAMRNPDAGHHRFARQTRTFTTEQDAKAFARTLLVQTQDISAGTINPHIPRRVIAPAAITAWAGDS' A
#
# COMPACT_ATOMS: atom_id res chain seq x y z
N MET A 1 21.51 -13.42 9.03
CA MET A 1 20.52 -13.23 7.95
C MET A 1 20.50 -11.76 7.60
N LYS A 2 20.77 -11.40 6.34
CA LYS A 2 20.52 -10.03 5.87
C LYS A 2 19.01 -9.90 5.71
N THR A 3 18.37 -9.07 6.53
CA THR A 3 16.99 -8.64 6.26
C THR A 3 17.09 -7.71 5.07
N ASP A 4 16.54 -8.12 3.93
CA ASP A 4 16.49 -7.24 2.77
C ASP A 4 15.77 -5.95 3.15
N LYS A 5 16.41 -4.82 2.84
CA LYS A 5 15.89 -3.50 3.20
C LYS A 5 14.60 -3.27 2.45
N ALA A 6 13.50 -3.04 3.17
CA ALA A 6 12.25 -2.68 2.54
C ALA A 6 12.38 -1.35 1.80
N ILE A 7 11.90 -1.33 0.55
CA ILE A 7 11.92 -0.17 -0.36
C ILE A 7 10.52 0.40 -0.48
N TRP A 8 9.50 -0.45 -0.48
CA TRP A 8 8.11 -0.06 -0.73
C TRP A 8 7.27 -0.17 0.53
N TYR A 9 6.25 0.67 0.62
CA TYR A 9 5.18 0.55 1.59
C TYR A 9 3.82 0.56 0.89
N VAL A 10 2.86 -0.14 1.48
CA VAL A 10 1.43 -0.04 1.17
C VAL A 10 0.71 0.26 2.48
N SER A 11 0.04 1.40 2.54
CA SER A 11 -0.75 1.85 3.68
C SER A 11 -2.23 1.78 3.32
N PHE A 12 -3.06 1.22 4.19
CA PHE A 12 -4.48 0.99 3.88
C PHE A 12 -5.36 1.07 5.13
N ALA A 13 -6.64 1.37 4.93
CA ALA A 13 -7.67 1.33 5.95
C ALA A 13 -8.76 0.32 5.56
N MET A 14 -8.91 -0.75 6.35
CA MET A 14 -9.99 -1.73 6.15
C MET A 14 -11.30 -1.17 6.69
N ARG A 15 -12.38 -1.22 5.91
CA ARG A 15 -13.72 -0.90 6.42
C ARG A 15 -14.22 -2.10 7.24
N ASN A 16 -14.46 -1.90 8.54
CA ASN A 16 -15.24 -2.83 9.35
C ASN A 16 -16.69 -2.32 9.42
N PRO A 17 -17.69 -3.07 8.91
CA PRO A 17 -19.10 -2.71 8.98
C PRO A 17 -19.60 -2.37 10.40
N ASP A 18 -19.00 -2.98 11.43
CA ASP A 18 -19.44 -2.86 12.82
C ASP A 18 -18.89 -1.62 13.55
N ALA A 19 -17.98 -0.86 12.95
CA ALA A 19 -17.26 0.23 13.62
C ALA A 19 -17.94 1.62 13.57
N GLY A 20 -19.12 1.72 12.97
CA GLY A 20 -19.87 2.97 12.86
C GLY A 20 -19.11 4.08 12.10
N HIS A 21 -19.14 5.32 12.62
CA HIS A 21 -18.55 6.51 12.00
C HIS A 21 -17.04 6.72 12.29
N HIS A 22 -16.36 5.77 12.93
CA HIS A 22 -14.95 5.94 13.27
C HIS A 22 -14.04 5.74 12.05
N ARG A 23 -13.11 6.68 11.84
CA ARG A 23 -12.03 6.52 10.86
C ARG A 23 -11.15 5.35 11.30
N PHE A 24 -11.02 4.34 10.44
CA PHE A 24 -10.19 3.17 10.70
C PHE A 24 -8.71 3.54 10.83
N ALA A 25 -8.03 2.91 11.78
CA ALA A 25 -6.57 3.03 11.87
C ALA A 25 -5.93 2.48 10.59
N ARG A 26 -5.07 3.28 9.96
CA ARG A 26 -4.31 2.82 8.80
C ARG A 26 -3.29 1.77 9.25
N GLN A 27 -3.30 0.64 8.56
CA GLN A 27 -2.24 -0.35 8.64
C GLN A 27 -1.22 -0.07 7.53
N THR A 28 0.04 -0.44 7.76
CA THR A 28 1.10 -0.29 6.75
C THR A 28 1.92 -1.57 6.68
N ARG A 29 2.13 -2.07 5.47
CA ARG A 29 3.00 -3.21 5.18
C ARG A 29 4.11 -2.79 4.23
N THR A 30 5.30 -3.35 4.41
CA THR A 30 6.48 -2.99 3.63
C THR A 30 6.99 -4.16 2.80
N PHE A 31 7.67 -3.85 1.70
CA PHE A 31 8.12 -4.80 0.69
C PHE A 31 9.48 -4.40 0.14
N THR A 32 10.23 -5.38 -0.33
CA THR A 32 11.53 -5.17 -0.98
C THR A 32 11.36 -4.74 -2.44
N THR A 33 10.35 -5.28 -3.15
CA THR A 33 10.11 -5.00 -4.57
C THR A 33 8.80 -4.25 -4.81
N GLU A 34 8.72 -3.53 -5.94
CA GLU A 34 7.46 -2.88 -6.39
C GLU A 34 6.40 -3.94 -6.73
N GLN A 35 6.83 -5.07 -7.30
CA GLN A 35 5.94 -6.15 -7.72
C GLN A 35 5.20 -6.78 -6.54
N ASP A 36 5.90 -7.04 -5.43
CA ASP A 36 5.26 -7.59 -4.23
C ASP A 36 4.29 -6.59 -3.60
N ALA A 37 4.65 -5.31 -3.60
CA ALA A 37 3.78 -4.23 -3.12
C ALA A 37 2.52 -4.10 -3.98
N LYS A 38 2.65 -4.17 -5.31
CA LYS A 38 1.52 -4.17 -6.26
C LYS A 38 0.64 -5.40 -6.05
N ALA A 39 1.22 -6.59 -5.95
CA ALA A 39 0.48 -7.82 -5.72
C ALA A 39 -0.36 -7.74 -4.44
N PHE A 40 0.21 -7.23 -3.35
CA PHE A 40 -0.52 -7.00 -2.11
C PHE A 40 -1.61 -5.90 -2.24
N ALA A 41 -1.33 -4.80 -2.93
CA ALA A 41 -2.34 -3.76 -3.14
C ALA A 41 -3.54 -4.29 -3.96
N ARG A 42 -3.31 -5.17 -4.94
CA ARG A 42 -4.37 -5.83 -5.71
C ARG A 42 -5.28 -6.67 -4.83
N THR A 43 -4.74 -7.40 -3.84
CA THR A 43 -5.59 -8.18 -2.92
C THR A 43 -6.43 -7.31 -2.01
N LEU A 44 -5.91 -6.14 -1.60
CA LEU A 44 -6.64 -5.17 -0.78
C LEU A 44 -7.74 -4.43 -1.54
N LEU A 45 -7.60 -4.24 -2.86
CA LEU A 45 -8.58 -3.52 -3.68
C LEU A 45 -9.96 -4.19 -3.71
N VAL A 46 -10.04 -5.48 -3.39
CA VAL A 46 -11.31 -6.20 -3.20
C VAL A 46 -12.03 -5.75 -1.92
N GLN A 47 -11.29 -5.25 -0.93
CA GLN A 47 -11.80 -4.94 0.41
C GLN A 47 -11.96 -3.43 0.65
N THR A 48 -11.08 -2.60 0.08
CA THR A 48 -11.07 -1.16 0.34
C THR A 48 -10.43 -0.38 -0.82
N GLN A 49 -10.88 0.85 -1.01
CA GLN A 49 -10.26 1.83 -1.93
C GLN A 49 -9.35 2.81 -1.19
N ASP A 50 -9.34 2.78 0.16
CA ASP A 50 -8.49 3.67 0.95
C ASP A 50 -7.07 3.08 1.11
N ILE A 51 -6.38 2.96 -0.02
CA ILE A 51 -5.04 2.38 -0.15
C ILE A 51 -4.11 3.42 -0.73
N SER A 52 -2.92 3.61 -0.16
CA SER A 52 -1.84 4.39 -0.73
C SER A 52 -0.55 3.59 -0.71
N ALA A 53 0.39 3.93 -1.59
CA ALA A 53 1.68 3.27 -1.66
C ALA A 53 2.80 4.28 -1.90
N GLY A 54 4.04 3.84 -1.76
CA GLY A 54 5.20 4.67 -2.06
C GLY A 54 6.50 4.01 -1.66
N THR A 55 7.59 4.75 -1.83
CA THR A 55 8.92 4.28 -1.47
C THR A 55 9.38 4.88 -0.13
N ILE A 56 10.19 4.10 0.59
CA ILE A 56 10.75 4.43 1.91
C ILE A 56 12.09 5.16 1.71
N ASN A 57 12.28 6.29 2.37
CA ASN A 57 13.55 7.03 2.40
C ASN A 57 14.68 6.13 2.94
N PRO A 58 15.89 6.05 2.34
CA PRO A 58 16.49 6.87 1.26
C PRO A 58 16.41 6.28 -0.15
N HIS A 59 15.40 5.49 -0.48
CA HIS A 59 15.23 5.05 -1.87
C HIS A 59 14.99 6.24 -2.81
N ILE A 60 15.77 6.31 -3.89
CA ILE A 60 15.69 7.34 -4.92
C ILE A 60 15.50 6.63 -6.27
N PRO A 61 14.53 7.03 -7.10
CA PRO A 61 13.61 8.16 -6.90
C PRO A 61 12.53 7.88 -5.83
N ARG A 62 12.12 8.95 -5.12
CA ARG A 62 10.96 8.86 -4.21
C ARG A 62 9.69 8.74 -5.04
N ARG A 63 8.82 7.79 -4.70
CA ARG A 63 7.50 7.63 -5.31
C ARG A 63 6.43 7.69 -4.23
N VAL A 64 5.32 8.36 -4.54
CA VAL A 64 4.12 8.43 -3.72
C VAL A 64 2.93 8.18 -4.65
N ILE A 65 2.14 7.16 -4.32
CA ILE A 65 0.95 6.74 -5.05
C ILE A 65 -0.26 7.05 -4.18
N ALA A 66 -1.05 8.03 -4.61
CA ALA A 66 -2.27 8.43 -3.93
C ALA A 66 -3.38 7.38 -4.13
N PRO A 67 -4.40 7.33 -3.24
CA PRO A 67 -5.53 6.42 -3.41
C PRO A 67 -6.23 6.51 -4.76
N ALA A 68 -6.35 7.70 -5.33
CA ALA A 68 -6.95 7.89 -6.65
C ALA A 68 -6.16 7.22 -7.80
N ALA A 69 -4.86 7.00 -7.62
CA ALA A 69 -3.98 6.39 -8.62
C ALA A 69 -3.65 4.92 -8.33
N ILE A 70 -4.10 4.38 -7.19
CA ILE A 70 -3.65 3.06 -6.73
C ILE A 70 -4.13 1.94 -7.66
N THR A 71 -5.33 2.04 -8.22
CA THR A 71 -5.87 1.04 -9.14
C THR A 71 -5.07 0.98 -10.44
N ALA A 72 -4.72 2.13 -11.01
CA ALA A 72 -3.89 2.20 -12.22
C ALA A 72 -2.48 1.66 -11.93
N TRP A 73 -1.83 2.15 -10.88
CA TRP A 73 -0.49 1.69 -10.49
C TRP A 73 -0.45 0.19 -10.20
N ALA A 74 -1.46 -0.33 -9.50
CA ALA A 74 -1.57 -1.75 -9.23
C ALA A 74 -1.87 -2.53 -10.52
N GLY A 75 -2.61 -1.99 -11.49
CA GLY A 75 -2.92 -2.66 -12.77
C GLY A 75 -1.74 -2.73 -13.74
N ASP A 76 -0.84 -1.73 -13.71
CA ASP A 76 0.33 -1.68 -14.58
C ASP A 76 1.23 -2.91 -14.33
N SER A 77 1.42 -3.71 -15.38
CA SER A 77 2.26 -4.92 -15.40
C SER A 77 3.67 -4.61 -15.86
#